data_AF-A0A2S7QQ80-F1
#
_entry.id   AF-A0A2S7QQ80-F1
#
_cell.length_a   1.000
_cell.length_b   1.000
_cell.length_c   1.000
_cell.angle_alpha   90.00
_cell.angle_beta   90.00
_cell.angle_gamma   90.00
#
_symmetry.space_group_name_H-M   'P 1'
#
loop_
_entity.id
_entity.type
_entity.pdbx_description
1 polymer ?
#
loop_
_entity_poly.entity_id
_entity_poly.type
_entity_poly.pdbx_seq_one_letter_code
_entity_poly.pdbx_strand_id
1 'polypeptide(L)'
;MISDEESTNFQVFRDCISAPLIEKSTSKTAKPKRKANSRRKTAIKPVSQPADDINDAAELADFVEYIATEIFTSLPPELRTLSYSTYINSRDLSTRYPVPLDFETSSAILNAIDPGIGDSLSTYDLLPSNKTITEFLHPILSAYVAHFTTPPPEPSSLRQSVTECELCGRSWIPLTYHHLIPKFVHAKVLKRGWHTEDQLNNVAWLCRACHSFVHRIASHEELARDYYTVELLEEREDVRAFADWVGRVRWKAR
;
A
#
# COMPACT_ATOMS: atom_id res chain seq x y z
N MET A 1 -2.06 14.56 -13.65
CA MET A 1 -2.21 14.86 -12.21
C MET A 1 -2.79 13.61 -11.57
N ILE A 2 -2.18 13.15 -10.47
CA ILE A 2 -2.64 12.00 -9.68
C ILE A 2 -3.84 12.47 -8.86
N SER A 3 -4.94 11.72 -8.93
CA SER A 3 -6.17 12.03 -8.17
C SER A 3 -6.07 11.54 -6.72
N ASP A 4 -6.96 12.03 -5.85
CA ASP A 4 -7.01 11.59 -4.44
C ASP A 4 -7.25 10.08 -4.32
N GLU A 5 -8.03 9.49 -5.24
CA GLU A 5 -8.30 8.05 -5.30
C GLU A 5 -7.05 7.23 -5.62
N GLU A 6 -6.09 7.81 -6.35
CA GLU A 6 -4.86 7.15 -6.79
C GLU A 6 -3.68 7.41 -5.84
N SER A 7 -3.82 8.35 -4.90
CA SER A 7 -2.72 8.80 -4.04
C SER A 7 -2.08 7.65 -3.25
N THR A 8 -2.89 6.75 -2.68
CA THR A 8 -2.38 5.58 -1.93
C THR A 8 -1.60 4.63 -2.84
N ASN A 9 -2.16 4.32 -4.01
CA ASN A 9 -1.52 3.47 -5.02
C ASN A 9 -0.21 4.07 -5.51
N PHE A 10 -0.19 5.38 -5.79
CA PHE A 10 1.00 6.09 -6.19
C PHE A 10 2.11 6.01 -5.11
N GLN A 11 1.77 6.23 -3.84
CA GLN A 11 2.74 6.15 -2.75
C GLN A 11 3.39 4.76 -2.66
N VAL A 12 2.60 3.69 -2.74
CA VAL A 12 3.13 2.31 -2.76
C VAL A 12 4.01 2.08 -3.98
N PHE A 13 3.58 2.53 -5.16
CA PHE A 13 4.36 2.40 -6.39
C PHE A 13 5.71 3.13 -6.30
N ARG A 14 5.70 4.36 -5.78
CA ARG A 14 6.92 5.15 -5.52
C ARG A 14 7.84 4.42 -4.56
N ASP A 15 7.31 3.82 -3.51
CA ASP A 15 8.09 3.04 -2.55
C ASP A 15 8.74 1.82 -3.24
N CYS A 16 8.00 1.10 -4.09
CA CYS A 16 8.53 0.01 -4.91
C CYS A 16 9.66 0.44 -5.86
N ILE A 17 9.59 1.65 -6.43
CA ILE A 17 10.64 2.24 -7.27
C ILE A 17 11.86 2.68 -6.45
N SER A 18 11.62 3.27 -5.28
CA SER A 18 12.67 3.88 -4.46
C SER A 18 13.71 2.85 -3.99
N ALA A 19 13.26 1.65 -3.57
CA ALA A 19 14.11 0.61 -3.02
C ALA A 19 15.27 0.20 -3.97
N PRO A 20 15.02 -0.22 -5.22
CA PRO A 20 16.10 -0.58 -6.15
C PRO A 20 16.98 0.61 -6.55
N LEU A 21 16.44 1.84 -6.59
CA LEU A 21 17.22 3.03 -6.93
C LEU A 21 18.18 3.45 -5.80
N ILE A 22 17.74 3.35 -4.54
CA ILE A 22 18.58 3.61 -3.36
C ILE A 22 19.68 2.53 -3.22
N GLU A 23 19.34 1.26 -3.45
CA GLU A 23 20.34 0.18 -3.44
C GLU A 23 21.44 0.45 -4.50
N LYS A 24 21.04 0.90 -5.69
CA LYS A 24 21.97 1.22 -6.76
C LYS A 24 22.83 2.45 -6.43
N SER A 25 22.26 3.53 -5.89
CA SER A 25 23.01 4.74 -5.56
C SER A 25 24.02 4.50 -4.43
N THR A 26 23.63 3.75 -3.39
CA THR A 26 24.54 3.39 -2.28
C THR A 26 25.67 2.47 -2.73
N SER A 27 25.41 1.53 -3.65
CA SER A 27 26.45 0.65 -4.21
C SER A 27 27.58 1.39 -4.95
N LYS A 28 27.32 2.60 -5.49
CA LYS A 28 28.35 3.45 -6.12
C LYS A 28 29.36 4.00 -5.10
N THR A 29 28.96 4.20 -3.84
CA THR A 29 29.83 4.78 -2.80
C THR A 29 30.84 3.78 -2.22
N ALA A 30 30.62 2.47 -2.41
CA ALA A 30 31.49 1.40 -1.90
C ALA A 30 32.70 1.12 -2.81
N LYS A 31 33.57 2.11 -3.07
CA LYS A 31 34.92 1.85 -3.62
C LYS A 31 35.90 1.57 -2.46
N PRO A 32 36.79 0.56 -2.56
CA PRO A 32 37.73 0.23 -1.49
C PRO A 32 38.75 1.37 -1.32
N LYS A 33 38.97 1.81 -0.07
CA LYS A 33 40.06 2.74 0.28
C LYS A 33 41.39 2.15 -0.19
N ARG A 34 41.90 2.61 -1.35
CA ARG A 34 43.27 2.29 -1.79
C ARG A 34 44.22 2.87 -0.75
N LYS A 35 44.95 2.02 -0.02
CA LYS A 35 46.07 2.44 0.82
C LYS A 35 47.05 3.24 -0.05
N ALA A 36 47.17 4.53 0.21
CA ALA A 36 48.07 5.42 -0.48
C ALA A 36 49.51 5.05 -0.15
N ASN A 37 50.23 4.46 -1.11
CA ASN A 37 51.67 4.34 -1.02
C ASN A 37 52.30 5.63 -1.58
N SER A 38 53.04 6.31 -0.72
CA SER A 38 53.73 7.57 -1.02
C SER A 38 54.81 7.38 -2.09
N ARG A 39 54.71 8.11 -3.22
CA ARG A 39 55.87 8.59 -4.00
C ARG A 39 55.48 9.70 -4.98
N ARG A 40 56.12 10.86 -4.81
CA ARG A 40 56.04 12.07 -5.66
C ARG A 40 56.65 11.82 -7.06
N LYS A 41 56.02 12.37 -8.12
CA LYS A 41 56.56 13.49 -8.93
C LYS A 41 55.61 13.87 -10.09
N THR A 42 55.22 15.15 -10.08
CA THR A 42 54.90 16.05 -11.22
C THR A 42 54.30 15.46 -12.50
N ALA A 43 52.99 15.62 -12.68
CA ALA A 43 52.33 15.65 -13.99
C ALA A 43 51.09 16.55 -13.93
N ILE A 44 50.87 17.29 -15.01
CA ILE A 44 49.88 18.34 -15.22
C ILE A 44 48.47 17.81 -14.92
N LYS A 45 47.72 18.51 -14.07
CA LYS A 45 46.31 18.20 -13.79
C LYS A 45 45.49 18.57 -15.04
N PRO A 46 44.77 17.62 -15.68
CA PRO A 46 43.63 18.01 -16.48
C PRO A 46 42.56 18.54 -15.52
N VAL A 47 41.91 19.63 -15.92
CA VAL A 47 40.71 20.13 -15.23
C VAL A 47 39.65 19.04 -15.41
N SER A 48 39.47 18.22 -14.39
CA SER A 48 38.28 17.40 -14.25
C SER A 48 37.12 18.37 -14.05
N GLN A 49 36.26 18.47 -15.06
CA GLN A 49 34.91 18.99 -14.88
C GLN A 49 34.30 18.28 -13.66
N PRO A 50 33.56 18.99 -12.79
CA PRO A 50 32.80 18.32 -11.75
C PRO A 50 31.80 17.43 -12.50
N ALA A 51 32.02 16.12 -12.44
CA ALA A 51 30.93 15.19 -12.66
C ALA A 51 29.93 15.53 -11.55
N ASP A 52 28.72 15.94 -11.93
CA ASP A 52 27.62 16.15 -11.02
C ASP A 52 27.35 14.81 -10.32
N ASP A 53 28.01 14.62 -9.18
CA ASP A 53 27.77 13.51 -8.27
C ASP A 53 26.38 13.73 -7.71
N ILE A 54 25.41 12.96 -8.22
CA ILE A 54 24.09 12.82 -7.60
C ILE A 54 24.28 12.04 -6.31
N ASN A 55 24.79 12.74 -5.32
CA ASN A 55 25.05 12.25 -3.99
C ASN A 55 24.29 13.08 -2.95
N ASP A 56 23.47 14.02 -3.41
CA ASP A 56 22.49 14.71 -2.58
C ASP A 56 21.22 13.86 -2.50
N ALA A 57 20.92 13.37 -1.30
CA ALA A 57 19.71 12.58 -1.05
C ALA A 57 18.43 13.31 -1.47
N ALA A 58 18.45 14.65 -1.48
CA ALA A 58 17.37 15.48 -1.98
C ALA A 58 17.17 15.32 -3.51
N GLU A 59 18.24 15.38 -4.30
CA GLU A 59 18.16 15.19 -5.76
C GLU A 59 17.69 13.78 -6.12
N LEU A 60 18.12 12.77 -5.37
CA LEU A 60 17.64 11.40 -5.57
C LEU A 60 16.14 11.28 -5.25
N ALA A 61 15.66 11.93 -4.18
CA ALA A 61 14.24 11.93 -3.84
C ALA A 61 13.39 12.62 -4.92
N ASP A 62 13.84 13.77 -5.42
CA ASP A 62 13.17 14.49 -6.52
C ASP A 62 13.16 13.65 -7.81
N PHE A 63 14.26 12.95 -8.09
CA PHE A 63 14.35 12.04 -9.24
C PHE A 63 13.41 10.82 -9.10
N VAL A 64 13.33 10.21 -7.92
CA VAL A 64 12.39 9.12 -7.63
C VAL A 64 10.95 9.59 -7.84
N GLU A 65 10.60 10.77 -7.32
CA GLU A 65 9.26 11.36 -7.46
C GLU A 65 8.92 11.60 -8.94
N TYR A 66 9.86 12.16 -9.70
CA TYR A 66 9.72 12.38 -11.14
C TYR A 66 9.47 11.07 -11.90
N ILE A 67 10.37 10.08 -11.77
CA ILE A 67 10.25 8.80 -12.49
C ILE A 67 9.01 8.03 -12.06
N ALA A 68 8.68 8.02 -10.76
CA ALA A 68 7.47 7.39 -10.27
C ALA A 68 6.22 8.05 -10.87
N THR A 69 6.18 9.37 -10.97
CA THR A 69 5.04 10.10 -11.54
C THR A 69 4.87 9.79 -13.03
N GLU A 70 5.94 9.84 -13.81
CA GLU A 70 5.90 9.57 -15.25
C GLU A 70 5.48 8.13 -15.55
N ILE A 71 6.06 7.14 -14.86
CA ILE A 71 5.68 5.74 -15.07
C ILE A 71 4.25 5.50 -14.57
N PHE A 72 3.91 5.95 -13.36
CA PHE A 72 2.60 5.68 -12.76
C PHE A 72 1.46 6.27 -13.59
N THR A 73 1.58 7.51 -14.07
CA THR A 73 0.55 8.15 -14.90
C THR A 73 0.40 7.52 -16.28
N SER A 74 1.42 6.79 -16.74
CA SER A 74 1.38 5.98 -17.96
C SER A 74 0.76 4.59 -17.76
N LEU A 75 0.55 4.15 -16.51
CA LEU A 75 -0.07 2.85 -16.23
C LEU A 75 -1.56 2.83 -16.60
N PRO A 76 -2.09 1.65 -17.01
CA PRO A 76 -3.53 1.44 -17.17
C PRO A 76 -4.31 1.94 -15.95
N PRO A 77 -5.45 2.64 -16.14
CA PRO A 77 -6.28 3.16 -15.04
C PRO A 77 -6.60 2.10 -13.98
N GLU A 78 -6.83 0.86 -14.41
CA GLU A 78 -7.17 -0.25 -13.52
C GLU A 78 -6.03 -0.64 -12.57
N LEU A 79 -4.77 -0.40 -12.98
CA LEU A 79 -3.61 -0.58 -12.10
C LEU A 79 -3.43 0.61 -11.16
N ARG A 80 -3.79 1.82 -11.57
CA ARG A 80 -3.65 3.03 -10.74
C ARG A 80 -4.63 3.08 -9.56
N THR A 81 -5.76 2.38 -9.67
CA THR A 81 -6.77 2.26 -8.59
C THR A 81 -6.96 0.81 -8.13
N LEU A 82 -5.93 -0.02 -8.29
CA LEU A 82 -5.99 -1.44 -7.94
C LEU A 82 -6.16 -1.61 -6.43
N SER A 83 -7.05 -2.52 -6.02
CA SER A 83 -7.23 -2.91 -4.63
C SER A 83 -7.49 -4.40 -4.55
N TYR A 84 -7.32 -4.99 -3.36
CA TYR A 84 -7.57 -6.41 -3.17
C TYR A 84 -9.00 -6.77 -3.54
N SER A 85 -9.97 -5.96 -3.10
CA SER A 85 -11.38 -6.17 -3.38
C SER A 85 -11.72 -6.06 -4.86
N THR A 86 -11.21 -5.03 -5.58
CA THR A 86 -11.47 -4.90 -7.02
C THR A 86 -10.84 -6.04 -7.82
N TYR A 87 -9.67 -6.53 -7.40
CA TYR A 87 -8.97 -7.63 -8.04
C TYR A 87 -9.70 -8.97 -7.93
N ILE A 88 -10.08 -9.39 -6.72
CA ILE A 88 -10.73 -10.69 -6.52
C ILE A 88 -12.17 -10.74 -7.06
N ASN A 89 -12.84 -9.58 -7.10
CA ASN A 89 -14.22 -9.48 -7.59
C ASN A 89 -14.30 -9.28 -9.11
N SER A 90 -13.16 -9.10 -9.80
CA SER A 90 -13.09 -8.99 -11.24
C SER A 90 -12.27 -10.10 -11.87
N ARG A 91 -12.96 -11.05 -12.51
CA ARG A 91 -12.32 -12.12 -13.29
C ARG A 91 -11.45 -11.56 -14.42
N ASP A 92 -11.89 -10.45 -15.00
CA ASP A 92 -11.15 -9.80 -16.08
C ASP A 92 -9.82 -9.23 -15.58
N LEU A 93 -9.80 -8.55 -14.43
CA LEU A 93 -8.55 -8.04 -13.83
C LEU A 93 -7.59 -9.16 -13.43
N SER A 94 -8.09 -10.21 -12.78
CA SER A 94 -7.25 -11.36 -12.39
C SER A 94 -6.74 -12.18 -13.57
N THR A 95 -7.42 -12.14 -14.72
CA THR A 95 -6.92 -12.75 -15.96
C THR A 95 -5.89 -11.85 -16.66
N ARG A 96 -6.10 -10.52 -16.67
CA ARG A 96 -5.21 -9.54 -17.30
C ARG A 96 -3.91 -9.34 -16.52
N TYR A 97 -3.96 -9.42 -15.19
CA TYR A 97 -2.83 -9.16 -14.30
C TYR A 97 -2.64 -10.36 -13.35
N PRO A 98 -2.13 -11.50 -13.85
CA PRO A 98 -1.90 -12.66 -13.00
C PRO A 98 -0.87 -12.36 -11.90
N VAL A 99 -0.93 -13.11 -10.80
CA VAL A 99 0.00 -12.96 -9.67
C VAL A 99 0.69 -14.32 -9.42
N PRO A 100 2.03 -14.43 -9.56
CA PRO A 100 2.96 -13.37 -9.92
C PRO A 100 2.78 -12.89 -11.37
N LEU A 101 3.04 -11.59 -11.59
CA LEU A 101 2.94 -10.97 -12.90
C LEU A 101 3.97 -11.60 -13.85
N ASP A 102 3.54 -12.02 -15.03
CA ASP A 102 4.44 -12.57 -16.03
C ASP A 102 5.18 -11.44 -16.79
N PHE A 103 6.26 -11.82 -17.46
CA PHE A 103 7.11 -10.87 -18.17
C PHE A 103 6.44 -10.30 -19.43
N GLU A 104 5.56 -11.07 -20.09
CA GLU A 104 4.85 -10.64 -21.30
C GLU A 104 3.85 -9.53 -20.98
N THR A 105 3.04 -9.72 -19.94
CA THR A 105 2.12 -8.73 -19.40
C THR A 105 2.86 -7.48 -18.95
N SER A 106 3.99 -7.65 -18.25
CA SER A 106 4.84 -6.51 -17.83
C SER A 106 5.37 -5.72 -19.03
N SER A 107 5.84 -6.42 -20.07
CA SER A 107 6.30 -5.82 -21.31
C SER A 107 5.18 -5.05 -22.01
N ALA A 108 3.98 -5.63 -22.09
CA ALA A 108 2.81 -4.98 -22.69
C ALA A 108 2.42 -3.68 -21.96
N ILE A 109 2.44 -3.68 -20.62
CA ILE A 109 2.20 -2.48 -19.81
C ILE A 109 3.29 -1.43 -20.07
N LEU A 110 4.55 -1.86 -20.03
CA LEU A 110 5.70 -0.95 -20.11
C LEU A 110 5.94 -0.40 -21.52
N ASN A 111 5.40 -1.02 -22.57
CA ASN A 111 5.47 -0.48 -23.93
C ASN A 111 4.71 0.85 -24.09
N ALA A 112 3.83 1.20 -23.16
CA ALA A 112 3.09 2.46 -23.16
C ALA A 112 3.83 3.63 -22.49
N ILE A 113 4.97 3.38 -21.83
CA ILE A 113 5.73 4.42 -21.12
C ILE A 113 6.57 5.25 -22.10
N ASP A 114 6.89 6.50 -21.73
CA ASP A 114 7.78 7.36 -22.50
C ASP A 114 9.18 6.71 -22.64
N PRO A 115 9.68 6.51 -23.89
CA PRO A 115 11.05 6.04 -24.13
C PRO A 115 12.13 6.86 -23.40
N GLY A 116 11.89 8.16 -23.16
CA GLY A 116 12.81 9.06 -22.44
C GLY A 116 13.06 8.67 -20.98
N ILE A 117 12.21 7.82 -20.38
CA ILE A 117 12.42 7.27 -19.04
C ILE A 117 13.65 6.37 -19.00
N GLY A 118 13.85 5.54 -20.04
CA GLY A 118 15.02 4.67 -20.16
C GLY A 118 16.32 5.46 -20.29
N ASP A 119 16.29 6.54 -21.07
CA ASP A 119 17.42 7.46 -21.24
C ASP A 119 17.72 8.20 -19.95
N SER A 120 16.70 8.64 -19.22
CA SER A 120 16.84 9.30 -17.91
C SER A 120 17.48 8.35 -16.89
N LEU A 121 16.97 7.12 -16.76
CA LEU A 121 17.56 6.12 -15.86
C LEU A 121 19.01 5.76 -16.23
N SER A 122 19.33 5.75 -17.52
CA SER A 122 20.69 5.49 -18.01
C SER A 122 21.63 6.67 -17.77
N THR A 123 21.16 7.90 -17.99
CA THR A 123 21.91 9.14 -17.76
C THR A 123 22.35 9.27 -16.30
N TYR A 124 21.50 8.82 -15.38
CA TYR A 124 21.77 8.83 -13.95
C TYR A 124 22.54 7.58 -13.48
N ASP A 125 22.93 6.67 -14.39
CA ASP A 125 23.60 5.39 -14.11
C ASP A 125 22.80 4.52 -13.09
N LEU A 126 21.46 4.63 -13.12
CA LEU A 126 20.54 3.91 -12.24
C LEU A 126 19.98 2.65 -12.92
N LEU A 127 19.97 2.60 -14.25
CA LEU A 127 19.72 1.37 -15.01
C LEU A 127 20.99 0.51 -15.07
N PRO A 128 20.97 -0.77 -14.63
CA PRO A 128 22.11 -1.65 -14.82
C PRO A 128 22.41 -1.87 -16.31
N SER A 129 23.68 -1.73 -16.72
CA SER A 129 24.09 -1.81 -18.13
C SER A 129 23.80 -3.15 -18.81
N ASN A 130 23.47 -4.19 -18.05
CA ASN A 130 23.13 -5.53 -18.51
C ASN A 130 21.62 -5.80 -18.52
N LYS A 131 20.78 -4.80 -18.23
CA LYS A 131 19.32 -4.92 -18.19
C LYS A 131 18.67 -3.89 -19.09
N THR A 132 17.62 -4.31 -19.77
CA THR A 132 16.65 -3.41 -20.40
C THR A 132 15.80 -2.70 -19.35
N ILE A 133 15.15 -1.60 -19.74
CA ILE A 133 14.17 -0.91 -18.87
C ILE A 133 13.07 -1.86 -18.40
N THR A 134 12.58 -2.74 -19.29
CA THR A 134 11.53 -3.72 -18.96
C THR A 134 12.02 -4.73 -17.92
N GLU A 135 13.23 -5.24 -18.04
CA GLU A 135 13.83 -6.16 -17.04
C GLU A 135 14.10 -5.48 -15.69
N PHE A 136 14.32 -4.16 -15.70
CA PHE A 136 14.48 -3.37 -14.47
C PHE A 136 13.15 -3.09 -13.79
N LEU A 137 12.13 -2.70 -14.55
CA LEU A 137 10.80 -2.32 -14.04
C LEU A 137 9.88 -3.51 -13.76
N HIS A 138 10.09 -4.67 -14.41
CA HIS A 138 9.31 -5.88 -14.18
C HIS A 138 9.19 -6.27 -12.69
N PRO A 139 10.27 -6.44 -11.91
CA PRO A 139 10.15 -6.79 -10.49
C PRO A 139 9.46 -5.69 -9.66
N ILE A 140 9.55 -4.43 -10.07
CA ILE A 140 8.88 -3.29 -9.42
C ILE A 140 7.36 -3.38 -9.66
N LEU A 141 6.94 -3.59 -10.91
CA LEU A 141 5.52 -3.80 -11.24
C LEU A 141 4.96 -5.04 -10.55
N SER A 142 5.71 -6.14 -10.54
CA SER A 142 5.31 -7.36 -9.85
C SER A 142 5.12 -7.13 -8.34
N ALA A 143 6.02 -6.40 -7.70
CA ALA A 143 5.90 -6.05 -6.28
C ALA A 143 4.70 -5.13 -6.00
N TYR A 144 4.47 -4.14 -6.87
CA TYR A 144 3.33 -3.24 -6.80
C TYR A 144 2.00 -3.98 -6.93
N VAL A 145 1.84 -4.81 -7.97
CA VAL A 145 0.63 -5.62 -8.16
C VAL A 145 0.46 -6.60 -7.00
N ALA A 146 1.53 -7.26 -6.55
CA ALA A 146 1.47 -8.15 -5.39
C ALA A 146 1.00 -7.44 -4.12
N HIS A 147 1.42 -6.19 -3.88
CA HIS A 147 0.99 -5.43 -2.70
C HIS A 147 -0.54 -5.30 -2.63
N PHE A 148 -1.19 -4.93 -3.73
CA PHE A 148 -2.64 -4.71 -3.78
C PHE A 148 -3.45 -5.99 -3.99
N THR A 149 -2.82 -7.11 -4.31
CA THR A 149 -3.52 -8.39 -4.57
C THR A 149 -3.27 -9.44 -3.49
N THR A 150 -2.35 -9.17 -2.55
CA THR A 150 -2.13 -10.03 -1.38
C THR A 150 -3.36 -9.96 -0.47
N PRO A 151 -3.93 -11.10 -0.03
CA PRO A 151 -5.02 -11.10 0.92
C PRO A 151 -4.65 -10.36 2.19
N PRO A 152 -5.55 -9.50 2.73
CA PRO A 152 -5.32 -8.88 4.01
C PRO A 152 -5.15 -9.96 5.09
N PRO A 153 -4.36 -9.69 6.14
CA PRO A 153 -4.17 -10.65 7.21
C PRO A 153 -5.50 -11.01 7.87
N GLU A 154 -5.65 -12.29 8.23
CA GLU A 154 -6.82 -12.79 8.93
C GLU A 154 -7.13 -11.91 10.16
N PRO A 155 -8.35 -11.36 10.32
CA PRO A 155 -8.61 -10.38 11.36
C PRO A 155 -8.35 -10.88 12.80
N SER A 156 -8.49 -12.19 13.01
CA SER A 156 -8.16 -12.84 14.29
C SER A 156 -6.68 -12.75 14.66
N SER A 157 -5.78 -12.73 13.67
CA SER A 157 -4.33 -12.59 13.87
C SER A 157 -3.94 -11.22 14.40
N LEU A 158 -4.77 -10.20 14.13
CA LEU A 158 -4.57 -8.82 14.57
C LEU A 158 -4.95 -8.59 16.04
N ARG A 159 -5.42 -9.63 16.77
CA ARG A 159 -5.83 -9.48 18.17
C ARG A 159 -4.77 -8.82 19.05
N GLN A 160 -3.50 -9.13 18.82
CA GLN A 160 -2.39 -8.65 19.64
C GLN A 160 -1.99 -7.20 19.32
N SER A 161 -2.22 -6.73 18.09
CA SER A 161 -1.90 -5.36 17.68
C SER A 161 -2.99 -4.36 18.06
N VAL A 162 -4.24 -4.80 18.19
CA VAL A 162 -5.36 -3.91 18.55
C VAL A 162 -5.41 -3.71 20.07
N THR A 163 -5.00 -2.52 20.50
CA THR A 163 -4.86 -2.17 21.92
C THR A 163 -6.05 -1.36 22.47
N GLU A 164 -6.92 -0.86 21.60
CA GLU A 164 -8.06 -0.03 21.98
C GLU A 164 -9.35 -0.42 21.28
N CYS A 165 -10.48 -0.03 21.85
CA CYS A 165 -11.77 -0.28 21.25
C CYS A 165 -11.94 0.56 19.98
N GLU A 166 -12.18 -0.08 18.85
CA GLU A 166 -12.27 0.59 17.54
C GLU A 166 -13.46 1.55 17.38
N LEU A 167 -14.42 1.55 18.32
CA LEU A 167 -15.50 2.55 18.34
C LEU A 167 -15.28 3.67 19.38
N CYS A 168 -14.81 3.35 20.60
CA CYS A 168 -14.77 4.34 21.70
C CYS A 168 -13.36 4.74 22.14
N GLY A 169 -12.32 4.23 21.48
CA GLY A 169 -10.90 4.56 21.76
C GLY A 169 -10.38 4.13 23.14
N ARG A 170 -11.12 3.31 23.89
CA ARG A 170 -10.68 2.88 25.23
C ARG A 170 -9.64 1.78 25.13
N SER A 171 -8.43 2.07 25.60
CA SER A 171 -7.28 1.15 25.61
C SER A 171 -7.09 0.36 26.91
N TRP A 172 -7.74 0.77 28.00
CA TRP A 172 -7.55 0.17 29.33
C TRP A 172 -8.57 -0.93 29.69
N ILE A 173 -9.35 -1.40 28.71
CA ILE A 173 -10.44 -2.37 28.94
C ILE A 173 -10.34 -3.58 28.02
N PRO A 174 -10.82 -4.77 28.44
CA PRO A 174 -10.85 -5.94 27.58
C PRO A 174 -11.72 -5.73 26.34
N LEU A 175 -11.17 -6.09 25.19
CA LEU A 175 -11.87 -6.10 23.91
C LEU A 175 -12.43 -7.49 23.61
N THR A 176 -13.47 -7.53 22.79
CA THR A 176 -14.17 -8.73 22.33
C THR A 176 -14.22 -8.73 20.80
N TYR A 177 -14.22 -9.92 20.20
CA TYR A 177 -14.31 -10.09 18.74
C TYR A 177 -15.77 -9.95 18.30
N HIS A 178 -16.06 -9.04 17.40
CA HIS A 178 -17.40 -8.78 16.89
C HIS A 178 -17.44 -8.94 15.37
N HIS A 179 -18.34 -9.78 14.85
CA HIS A 179 -18.59 -9.88 13.41
C HIS A 179 -19.56 -8.78 12.99
N LEU A 180 -19.11 -7.88 12.12
CA LEU A 180 -19.94 -6.76 11.62
C LEU A 180 -21.04 -7.26 10.68
N ILE A 181 -20.73 -8.29 9.89
CA ILE A 181 -21.73 -9.10 9.19
C ILE A 181 -21.87 -10.44 9.94
N PRO A 182 -22.99 -10.69 10.65
CA PRO A 182 -23.17 -11.94 11.37
C PRO A 182 -23.09 -13.17 10.46
N LYS A 183 -22.32 -14.18 10.85
CA LYS A 183 -22.07 -15.39 10.01
C LYS A 183 -23.36 -16.07 9.51
N PHE A 184 -24.40 -16.10 10.34
CA PHE A 184 -25.65 -16.76 9.96
C PHE A 184 -26.43 -16.01 8.86
N VAL A 185 -26.11 -14.74 8.57
CA VAL A 185 -26.71 -13.99 7.45
C VAL A 185 -25.85 -13.99 6.18
N HIS A 186 -24.63 -14.55 6.19
CA HIS A 186 -23.72 -14.56 5.02
C HIS A 186 -24.38 -15.11 3.75
N ALA A 187 -25.07 -16.25 3.85
CA ALA A 187 -25.78 -16.84 2.71
C ALA A 187 -26.88 -15.90 2.16
N LYS A 188 -27.53 -15.12 3.04
CA LYS A 188 -28.55 -14.15 2.64
C LYS A 188 -27.91 -12.92 1.99
N VAL A 189 -26.82 -12.41 2.54
CA VAL A 189 -26.04 -11.28 2.00
C VAL A 189 -25.62 -11.56 0.57
N LEU A 190 -25.01 -12.73 0.32
CA LEU A 190 -24.59 -13.15 -1.03
C LEU A 190 -25.80 -13.33 -1.97
N LYS A 191 -26.85 -14.03 -1.51
CA LYS A 191 -28.06 -14.24 -2.33
C LYS A 191 -28.76 -12.94 -2.72
N ARG A 192 -28.68 -11.91 -1.87
CA ARG A 192 -29.27 -10.59 -2.11
C ARG A 192 -28.32 -9.65 -2.87
N GLY A 193 -27.06 -10.03 -3.05
CA GLY A 193 -26.04 -9.18 -3.67
C GLY A 193 -25.76 -7.91 -2.87
N TRP A 194 -25.88 -7.97 -1.55
CA TRP A 194 -25.58 -6.81 -0.70
C TRP A 194 -24.07 -6.56 -0.67
N HIS A 195 -23.28 -7.61 -0.44
CA HIS A 195 -21.82 -7.55 -0.36
C HIS A 195 -21.18 -8.75 -1.05
N THR A 196 -19.91 -8.59 -1.39
CA THR A 196 -19.04 -9.63 -1.95
C THR A 196 -18.46 -10.53 -0.85
N GLU A 197 -17.87 -11.66 -1.22
CA GLU A 197 -17.39 -12.68 -0.27
C GLU A 197 -16.26 -12.16 0.64
N ASP A 198 -15.42 -11.25 0.15
CA ASP A 198 -14.34 -10.63 0.92
C ASP A 198 -14.81 -9.74 2.07
N GLN A 199 -16.00 -9.15 1.94
CA GLN A 199 -16.57 -8.26 2.94
C GLN A 199 -17.21 -9.04 4.11
N LEU A 200 -17.55 -10.32 3.91
CA LEU A 200 -18.31 -11.11 4.89
C LEU A 200 -17.60 -11.30 6.22
N ASN A 201 -16.27 -11.26 6.20
CA ASN A 201 -15.44 -11.46 7.38
C ASN A 201 -14.95 -10.15 8.01
N ASN A 202 -15.56 -9.02 7.66
CA ASN A 202 -15.33 -7.76 8.38
C ASN A 202 -15.69 -7.94 9.86
N VAL A 203 -14.77 -7.53 10.72
CA VAL A 203 -14.90 -7.64 12.18
C VAL A 203 -14.42 -6.37 12.86
N ALA A 204 -14.80 -6.24 14.13
CA ALA A 204 -14.30 -5.19 14.99
C ALA A 204 -13.91 -5.75 16.37
N TRP A 205 -12.89 -5.16 16.97
CA TRP A 205 -12.44 -5.35 18.34
C TRP A 205 -13.09 -4.32 19.24
N LEU A 206 -14.22 -4.71 19.82
CA LEU A 206 -15.06 -3.82 20.60
C LEU A 206 -14.99 -4.16 22.07
N CYS A 207 -14.98 -3.14 22.93
CA CYS A 207 -15.23 -3.36 24.34
C CYS A 207 -16.66 -3.87 24.57
N ARG A 208 -16.90 -4.50 25.73
CA ARG A 208 -18.21 -5.08 26.06
C ARG A 208 -19.38 -4.09 25.93
N ALA A 209 -19.16 -2.82 26.29
CA ALA A 209 -20.22 -1.79 26.22
C ALA A 209 -20.59 -1.46 24.76
N CYS A 210 -19.60 -1.18 23.91
CA CYS A 210 -19.82 -0.91 22.48
C CYS A 210 -20.39 -2.13 21.77
N HIS A 211 -19.86 -3.32 22.04
CA HIS A 211 -20.40 -4.57 21.47
C HIS A 211 -21.88 -4.75 21.82
N SER A 212 -22.24 -4.56 23.10
CA SER A 212 -23.64 -4.65 23.53
C SER A 212 -24.53 -3.58 22.90
N PHE A 213 -23.97 -2.41 22.61
CA PHE A 213 -24.69 -1.30 21.99
C PHE A 213 -24.97 -1.58 20.50
N VAL A 214 -23.97 -2.04 19.74
CA VAL A 214 -24.13 -2.40 18.31
C VAL A 214 -25.24 -3.44 18.11
N HIS A 215 -25.37 -4.43 19.00
CA HIS A 215 -26.48 -5.40 18.93
C HIS A 215 -27.88 -4.83 19.25
N ARG A 216 -27.99 -3.59 19.74
CA ARG A 216 -29.28 -2.96 20.12
C ARG A 216 -29.76 -1.89 19.15
N ILE A 217 -28.85 -1.28 18.39
CA ILE A 217 -29.16 -0.11 17.54
C ILE A 217 -29.91 -0.46 16.24
N ALA A 218 -29.81 -1.72 15.81
CA ALA A 218 -30.35 -2.17 14.54
C ALA A 218 -30.53 -3.70 14.56
N SER A 219 -31.39 -4.20 13.68
CA SER A 219 -31.51 -5.63 13.44
C SER A 219 -30.23 -6.19 12.79
N HIS A 220 -30.03 -7.51 12.91
CA HIS A 220 -28.89 -8.18 12.28
C HIS A 220 -28.85 -8.00 10.75
N GLU A 221 -30.00 -7.81 10.10
CA GLU A 221 -30.06 -7.57 8.65
C GLU A 221 -29.69 -6.13 8.29
N GLU A 222 -30.17 -5.15 9.05
CA GLU A 222 -29.77 -3.75 8.86
C GLU A 222 -28.28 -3.56 9.12
N LEU A 223 -27.73 -4.16 10.18
CA LEU A 223 -26.29 -4.16 10.44
C LEU A 223 -25.51 -4.76 9.27
N ALA A 224 -25.93 -5.93 8.80
CA ALA A 224 -25.26 -6.60 7.69
C ALA A 224 -25.37 -5.85 6.37
N ARG A 225 -26.46 -5.12 6.13
CA ARG A 225 -26.70 -4.41 4.87
C ARG A 225 -26.02 -3.04 4.85
N ASP A 226 -26.22 -2.26 5.90
CA ASP A 226 -25.95 -0.82 5.89
C ASP A 226 -24.78 -0.43 6.83
N TYR A 227 -24.39 -1.31 7.78
CA TYR A 227 -23.40 -0.99 8.83
C TYR A 227 -22.35 -2.11 9.03
N TYR A 228 -21.74 -2.54 7.92
CA TYR A 228 -20.87 -3.71 7.85
C TYR A 228 -19.36 -3.40 7.98
N THR A 229 -19.01 -2.13 8.25
CA THR A 229 -17.66 -1.67 8.62
C THR A 229 -17.73 -0.80 9.89
N VAL A 230 -16.58 -0.54 10.52
CA VAL A 230 -16.52 0.35 11.69
C VAL A 230 -16.87 1.78 11.28
N GLU A 231 -16.37 2.24 10.14
CA GLU A 231 -16.59 3.57 9.60
C GLU A 231 -18.10 3.83 9.38
N LEU A 232 -18.81 2.86 8.79
CA LEU A 232 -20.26 2.96 8.60
C LEU A 232 -21.02 2.98 9.92
N LEU A 233 -20.56 2.25 10.94
CA LEU A 233 -21.14 2.34 12.28
C LEU A 233 -20.97 3.75 12.87
N GLU A 234 -19.79 4.37 12.71
CA GLU A 234 -19.48 5.72 13.22
C GLU A 234 -20.23 6.84 12.47
N GLU A 235 -20.67 6.60 11.25
CA GLU A 235 -21.55 7.52 10.51
C GLU A 235 -22.93 7.66 11.17
N ARG A 236 -23.37 6.69 11.98
CA ARG A 236 -24.61 6.84 12.75
C ARG A 236 -24.44 7.79 13.93
N GLU A 237 -25.37 8.74 14.04
CA GLU A 237 -25.38 9.72 15.13
C GLU A 237 -25.50 9.06 16.52
N ASP A 238 -26.35 8.03 16.65
CA ASP A 238 -26.55 7.33 17.92
C ASP A 238 -25.30 6.56 18.38
N VAL A 239 -24.59 5.91 17.44
CA VAL A 239 -23.31 5.25 17.68
C VAL A 239 -22.25 6.24 18.08
N ARG A 240 -22.08 7.33 17.33
CA ARG A 240 -21.08 8.36 17.61
C ARG A 240 -21.29 8.99 18.98
N ALA A 241 -22.52 9.41 19.28
CA ALA A 241 -22.85 10.00 20.57
C ALA A 241 -22.60 9.02 21.74
N PHE A 242 -22.93 7.74 21.55
CA PHE A 242 -22.65 6.71 22.54
C PHE A 242 -21.15 6.45 22.70
N ALA A 243 -20.40 6.33 21.60
CA ALA A 243 -18.96 6.11 21.57
C ALA A 243 -18.20 7.23 22.30
N ASP A 244 -18.53 8.49 21.98
CA ASP A 244 -17.96 9.67 22.61
C ASP A 244 -18.22 9.67 24.11
N TRP A 245 -19.46 9.42 24.51
CA TRP A 245 -19.83 9.37 25.92
C TRP A 245 -19.11 8.23 26.64
N VAL A 246 -19.21 7.00 26.14
CA VAL A 246 -18.68 5.80 26.79
C VAL A 246 -17.15 5.80 26.85
N GLY A 247 -16.48 6.43 25.87
CA GLY A 247 -15.04 6.63 25.85
C GLY A 247 -14.53 7.39 27.07
N ARG A 248 -15.32 8.34 27.59
CA ARG A 248 -14.99 9.14 28.77
C ARG A 248 -15.38 8.47 30.10
N VAL A 249 -16.20 7.42 30.07
CA VAL A 249 -16.69 6.77 31.30
C VAL A 249 -15.66 5.80 31.86
N ARG A 250 -15.24 6.05 33.11
CA ARG A 250 -14.49 5.12 33.95
C ARG A 250 -15.43 4.41 34.92
N TRP A 251 -15.86 3.21 34.56
CA TRP A 251 -16.63 2.37 35.47
C TRP A 251 -15.71 1.93 36.62
N LYS A 252 -16.05 2.30 37.86
CA LYS A 252 -15.45 1.65 39.04
C LYS A 252 -16.01 0.23 39.10
N ALA A 253 -15.13 -0.76 39.14
CA ALA A 253 -15.54 -2.12 39.44
C ALA A 253 -16.28 -2.14 40.79
N ARG A 254 -17.46 -2.76 40.83
CA ARG A 254 -18.11 -3.15 42.08
C ARG A 254 -17.56 -4.49 42.54
#